data_AF-A0A3D2AZZ9-F1
#
_entry.id   AF-A0A3D2AZZ9-F1
#
_cell.length_a   1.000
_cell.length_b   1.000
_cell.length_c   1.000
_cell.angle_alpha   90.00
_cell.angle_beta   90.00
_cell.angle_gamma   90.00
#
_symmetry.space_group_name_H-M   'P 1'
#
loop_
_entity.id
_entity.type
_entity.pdbx_description
1 polymer ?
#
loop_
_entity_poly.entity_id
_entity_poly.type
_entity_poly.pdbx_seq_one_letter_code
_entity_poly.pdbx_strand_id
1 'polypeptide(L)' 'MTRTASTMLPLETPAPDFVLPDPRGDIISLSRFADAPALVIIFMCNHCPYVKHLKPALAAFARDYPP' A
#
# COMPACT_ATOMS: atom_id res chain seq x y z
N MET A 1 -3.75 -21.06 -2.56
CA MET A 1 -3.94 -19.59 -2.61
C MET A 1 -5.42 -19.30 -2.55
N THR A 2 -5.84 -18.46 -1.61
CA THR A 2 -7.22 -18.02 -1.50
C THR A 2 -7.53 -17.03 -2.63
N ARG A 3 -8.65 -17.23 -3.34
CA ARG A 3 -9.18 -16.33 -4.37
C ARG A 3 -10.35 -15.56 -3.79
N THR A 4 -10.10 -14.86 -2.69
CA THR A 4 -11.11 -14.08 -1.97
C THR A 4 -11.06 -12.65 -2.49
N ALA A 5 -12.22 -12.14 -2.93
CA ALA A 5 -12.34 -10.74 -3.30
C ALA A 5 -12.12 -9.83 -2.08
N SER A 6 -11.62 -8.61 -2.32
CA SER A 6 -11.44 -7.63 -1.26
C SER A 6 -12.78 -7.29 -0.60
N THR A 7 -12.76 -7.12 0.72
CA THR A 7 -13.87 -6.53 1.45
C THR A 7 -13.76 -5.01 1.34
N MET A 8 -14.77 -4.37 0.74
CA MET A 8 -14.81 -2.92 0.65
C MET A 8 -15.19 -2.32 2.01
N LEU A 9 -14.36 -1.40 2.50
CA LEU A 9 -14.79 -0.48 3.55
C LEU A 9 -15.71 0.58 2.93
N PRO A 10 -16.67 1.14 3.70
CA PRO A 10 -17.44 2.30 3.25
C PRO A 10 -16.50 3.42 2.80
N LEU A 11 -16.89 4.15 1.76
CA LEU A 11 -16.18 5.38 1.40
C LEU A 11 -16.24 6.37 2.56
N GLU A 12 -15.28 7.31 2.59
CA GLU A 12 -15.11 8.27 3.68
C GLU A 12 -14.68 7.65 5.03
N THR A 13 -14.46 6.33 5.09
CA THR A 13 -13.83 5.71 6.26
C THR A 13 -12.43 6.32 6.47
N PRO A 14 -12.15 6.91 7.65
CA PRO A 14 -10.82 7.42 7.95
C PRO A 14 -9.77 6.32 7.84
N ALA A 15 -8.60 6.64 7.28
CA ALA A 15 -7.49 5.70 7.23
C ALA A 15 -7.11 5.25 8.65
N PRO A 16 -7.08 3.94 8.95
CA PRO A 16 -6.61 3.45 10.23
C PRO A 16 -5.16 3.85 10.47
N ASP A 17 -4.84 4.25 11.70
CA ASP A 17 -3.46 4.56 12.06
C ASP A 17 -2.59 3.29 12.04
N PHE A 18 -1.30 3.45 11.76
CA PHE A 18 -0.33 2.37 11.72
C PHE A 18 1.06 2.85 12.10
N VAL A 19 1.86 1.92 12.61
CA VAL A 19 3.29 2.10 12.88
C VAL A 19 3.98 0.82 12.45
N LEU A 20 4.67 0.84 11.32
CA LEU A 20 5.28 -0.35 10.71
C LEU A 20 6.73 -0.05 10.29
N PRO A 21 7.66 -0.99 10.48
CA PRO A 21 9.01 -0.86 9.95
C PRO A 21 9.03 -1.09 8.43
N ASP A 22 9.83 -0.32 7.72
CA ASP A 22 10.19 -0.58 6.33
C ASP A 22 11.26 -1.71 6.25
N PRO A 23 11.65 -2.16 5.04
CA PRO A 23 12.69 -3.18 4.88
C PRO A 23 14.09 -2.79 5.40
N ARG A 24 14.34 -1.51 5.69
CA ARG A 24 15.58 -0.99 6.25
C ARG A 24 15.51 -0.81 7.77
N GLY A 25 14.31 -0.94 8.36
CA GLY A 25 14.05 -0.78 9.78
C GLY A 25 13.54 0.61 10.17
N ASP A 26 13.36 1.52 9.21
CA ASP A 26 12.80 2.84 9.47
C ASP A 26 11.31 2.75 9.79
N ILE A 27 10.87 3.46 10.82
CA ILE A 27 9.46 3.47 11.22
C ILE A 27 8.66 4.38 10.28
N ILE A 28 7.60 3.81 9.70
CA ILE A 28 6.63 4.50 8.85
C ILE A 28 5.28 4.52 9.59
N SER A 29 4.68 5.71 9.66
CA SER A 29 3.35 5.94 10.23
C SER A 29 2.47 6.71 9.27
N LEU A 30 1.15 6.70 9.52
CA LEU A 30 0.20 7.49 8.73
C LEU A 30 0.55 9.00 8.78
N SER A 31 0.96 9.50 9.95
CA SER A 31 1.34 10.90 10.17
C SER A 31 2.55 11.35 9.35
N ARG A 32 3.42 10.43 8.87
CA ARG A 32 4.57 10.77 8.03
C ARG A 32 4.15 11.35 6.66
N PHE A 33 2.92 11.12 6.25
CA PHE A 33 2.36 11.57 4.98
C PHE A 33 1.32 12.69 5.13
N ALA A 34 1.33 13.43 6.24
CA ALA A 34 0.33 14.46 6.53
C ALA A 34 0.27 15.59 5.47
N ASP A 35 1.39 15.89 4.82
CA ASP A 35 1.49 16.92 3.79
C ASP A 35 1.20 16.38 2.36
N ALA A 36 1.02 15.06 2.21
CA ALA A 36 0.74 14.46 0.92
C ALA A 36 -0.74 14.65 0.53
N PRO A 37 -1.04 15.06 -0.72
CA PRO A 37 -2.44 15.27 -1.15
C PRO A 37 -3.23 13.96 -1.24
N ALA A 38 -2.54 12.82 -1.33
CA ALA A 38 -3.14 11.49 -1.33
C ALA A 38 -2.13 10.45 -0.82
N LEU A 39 -2.65 9.37 -0.22
CA LEU A 39 -1.89 8.20 0.20
C LEU A 39 -2.54 6.93 -0.35
N VAL A 40 -1.75 6.05 -0.98
CA VAL A 40 -2.19 4.74 -1.45
C VAL A 40 -1.56 3.65 -0.57
N ILE A 41 -2.39 2.83 0.09
CA ILE A 41 -1.95 1.72 0.92
C ILE A 41 -2.25 0.41 0.19
N ILE A 42 -1.22 -0.44 0.00
CA ILE A 42 -1.33 -1.71 -0.71
C ILE A 42 -0.92 -2.85 0.22
N PHE A 43 -1.87 -3.75 0.50
CA PHE A 43 -1.59 -5.04 1.14
C PHE A 43 -1.25 -6.06 0.06
N MET A 44 -0.01 -6.57 0.06
CA MET A 44 0.46 -7.52 -0.95
C MET A 44 1.39 -8.58 -0.37
N CYS A 45 1.65 -9.63 -1.14
CA CYS A 45 2.52 -10.74 -0.76
C CYS A 45 3.45 -11.13 -1.90
N ASN A 46 4.73 -11.33 -1.58
CA ASN A 46 5.81 -11.68 -2.52
C ASN A 46 5.56 -13.00 -3.28
N HIS A 47 4.78 -13.91 -2.70
CA HIS A 47 4.51 -15.22 -3.28
C HIS A 47 3.25 -15.23 -4.16
N CYS A 48 2.41 -14.19 -4.11
CA CYS A 48 1.13 -14.13 -4.82
C CYS A 48 1.32 -13.96 -6.34
N PRO A 49 0.79 -14.88 -7.19
CA PRO A 49 0.86 -14.79 -8.66
C PRO A 49 0.22 -13.52 -9.20
N TYR A 50 -0.89 -13.05 -8.60
CA TYR A 50 -1.53 -11.80 -8.99
C TYR A 50 -0.59 -10.59 -8.76
N VAL A 51 0.10 -10.56 -7.61
CA VAL A 51 1.09 -9.51 -7.31
C VAL A 51 2.31 -9.64 -8.21
N LYS A 52 2.81 -10.87 -8.44
CA LYS A 52 3.93 -11.12 -9.37
C LYS A 52 3.64 -10.60 -10.77
N HIS A 53 2.41 -10.77 -11.25
CA HIS A 53 1.94 -10.24 -12.52
C HIS A 53 1.88 -8.70 -12.52
N LEU A 54 1.35 -8.08 -11.46
CA LEU A 54 1.21 -6.62 -11.34
C LEU A 54 2.51 -5.88 -11.00
N LYS A 55 3.52 -6.56 -10.47
CA LYS A 55 4.75 -5.95 -9.92
C LYS A 55 5.39 -4.92 -10.86
N PRO A 56 5.59 -5.16 -12.18
CA PRO A 56 6.22 -4.18 -13.06
C PRO A 56 5.39 -2.89 -13.20
N ALA A 57 4.06 -3.02 -13.29
CA ALA A 57 3.15 -1.89 -13.41
C ALA A 57 3.07 -1.08 -12.11
N LEU A 58 3.00 -1.76 -10.95
CA LEU A 58 3.05 -1.09 -9.64
C LEU A 58 4.35 -0.31 -9.45
N ALA A 59 5.49 -0.87 -9.89
CA ALA A 59 6.77 -0.19 -9.84
C ALA A 59 6.82 1.04 -10.76
N ALA A 60 6.17 0.99 -11.92
CA ALA A 60 6.04 2.15 -12.81
C ALA A 60 5.17 3.24 -12.18
N PHE A 61 3.99 2.88 -11.68
CA PHE A 61 3.09 3.79 -10.99
C PHE A 61 3.77 4.51 -9.81
N ALA A 62 4.54 3.78 -8.99
CA ALA A 62 5.26 4.39 -7.87
C ALA A 62 6.37 5.38 -8.30
N ARG A 63 6.88 5.27 -9.54
CA ARG A 63 7.82 6.26 -10.10
C ARG A 63 7.11 7.49 -10.66
N ASP A 64 5.88 7.32 -11.15
CA ASP A 64 5.06 8.43 -11.64
C ASP A 64 4.58 9.32 -10.47
N TYR A 65 4.46 8.75 -9.27
CA TYR A 65 4.06 9.45 -8.04
C TYR A 65 5.07 9.19 -6.91
N PRO A 66 6.22 9.88 -6.91
CA PRO A 66 7.19 9.76 -5.83
C PRO A 66 6.61 10.29 -4.51
N PRO A 67 7.06 9.74 -3.37
CA PRO A 67 6.69 10.22 -2.04
C PRO A 67 7.17 11.64 -1.75
#